data_AF-T1DAI8-F1
#
_entry.id   AF-T1DAI8-F1
#
_cell.length_a   1.000
_cell.length_b   1.000
_cell.length_c   1.000
_cell.angle_alpha   90.00
_cell.angle_beta   90.00
_cell.angle_gamma   90.00
#
_symmetry.space_group_name_H-M   'P 1'
#
loop_
_entity.id
_entity.type
_entity.pdbx_description
1 polymer ?
#
loop_
_entity_poly.entity_id
_entity_poly.type
_entity_poly.pdbx_seq_one_letter_code
_entity_poly.pdbx_strand_id
1 'polypeptide(L)'
;ALAYMQSRYRCRNGARAIRRDDIRSMVAALKNNECVWFAPDQSYRKKGAEMVPLFGIPAATNTATSRIARLTGAAVLPYFVERLPGTSGYRLVILPPMENFPSDVPCEDAARFHRLIEEHVRAVPDQYLWIHRRFKGLSADYPDYYRKAAPERARAASVN
;
A
#
# COMPACT_ATOMS: atom_id res chain seq x y z
N ALA A 1 3.39 23.14 9.25
CA ALA A 1 4.43 22.60 10.16
C ALA A 1 4.80 21.14 9.86
N LEU A 2 3.88 20.17 9.95
CA LEU A 2 4.19 18.73 9.81
C LEU A 2 4.75 18.32 8.43
N ALA A 3 4.14 18.77 7.33
CA ALA A 3 4.61 18.45 5.98
C ALA A 3 6.03 18.98 5.70
N TYR A 4 6.34 20.17 6.22
CA TYR A 4 7.67 20.77 6.16
C TYR A 4 8.69 19.95 6.94
N MET A 5 8.35 19.54 8.17
CA MET A 5 9.20 18.66 8.99
C MET A 5 9.48 17.33 8.29
N GLN A 6 8.45 16.65 7.78
CA GLN A 6 8.61 15.38 7.06
C GLN A 6 9.50 15.52 5.81
N SER A 7 9.34 16.61 5.05
CA SER A 7 10.18 16.90 3.89
C SER A 7 11.64 17.10 4.31
N ARG A 8 11.89 17.91 5.35
CA ARG A 8 13.25 18.16 5.87
C ARG A 8 13.93 16.90 6.36
N TYR A 9 13.21 16.01 7.06
CA TYR A 9 13.77 14.73 7.50
C TYR A 9 14.12 13.80 6.33
N ARG A 10 13.28 13.74 5.28
CA ARG A 10 13.58 12.94 4.07
C ARG A 10 14.79 13.47 3.32
N CYS A 11 14.87 14.78 3.14
CA CYS A 11 16.01 15.43 2.47
C CYS A 11 17.31 15.35 3.28
N ARG A 12 17.24 15.17 4.61
CA ARG A 12 18.44 15.04 5.47
C ARG A 12 19.24 13.78 5.17
N ASN A 13 18.60 12.75 4.63
CA ASN A 13 19.26 11.49 4.26
C ASN A 13 19.49 11.38 2.73
N GLY A 14 19.59 12.52 2.02
CA GLY A 14 19.84 12.56 0.58
C GLY A 14 18.62 12.26 -0.30
N ALA A 15 17.46 11.93 0.27
CA ALA A 15 16.25 11.64 -0.49
C ALA A 15 15.45 12.92 -0.80
N ARG A 16 15.31 13.27 -2.08
CA ARG A 16 14.42 14.34 -2.53
C ARG A 16 12.97 13.94 -2.31
N ALA A 17 12.23 14.73 -1.54
CA ALA A 17 10.79 14.49 -1.35
C ALA A 17 10.00 14.88 -2.63
N ILE A 18 9.41 13.89 -3.30
CA ILE A 18 8.50 14.09 -4.42
C ILE A 18 7.07 14.07 -3.88
N ARG A 19 6.24 15.04 -4.29
CA ARG A 19 4.83 15.05 -3.89
C ARG A 19 4.08 13.88 -4.53
N ARG A 20 3.13 13.31 -3.80
CA ARG A 20 2.34 12.15 -4.27
C ARG A 20 1.55 12.37 -5.57
N ASP A 21 1.23 13.62 -5.89
CA ASP A 21 0.49 14.05 -7.07
C ASP A 21 1.41 14.47 -8.22
N ASP A 22 2.72 14.58 -7.98
CA ASP A 22 3.72 14.97 -8.97
C ASP A 22 4.34 13.74 -9.66
N ILE A 23 3.52 13.07 -10.45
CA ILE A 23 3.93 11.89 -11.23
C ILE A 23 5.02 12.25 -12.26
N ARG A 24 5.01 13.49 -12.77
CA ARG A 24 6.01 13.95 -13.76
C ARG A 24 7.41 13.95 -13.14
N SER A 25 7.55 14.54 -11.95
CA SER A 25 8.83 14.54 -11.24
C SER A 25 9.28 13.13 -10.84
N MET A 26 8.33 12.25 -10.53
CA MET A 26 8.61 10.84 -10.21
C MET A 26 9.18 10.08 -11.41
N VAL A 27 8.55 10.21 -12.57
CA VAL A 27 9.01 9.60 -13.83
C VAL A 27 10.37 10.18 -14.24
N ALA A 28 10.56 11.49 -14.11
CA ALA A 28 11.83 12.14 -14.42
C ALA A 28 12.97 11.62 -13.53
N ALA A 29 12.73 11.47 -12.23
CA ALA A 29 13.71 10.91 -11.29
C ALA A 29 14.15 9.50 -11.72
N LEU A 30 13.18 8.61 -11.98
CA LEU A 30 13.46 7.23 -12.38
C LEU A 30 14.21 7.16 -13.72
N LYS A 31 13.86 8.01 -14.70
CA LYS A 31 14.59 8.10 -15.98
C LYS A 31 16.02 8.63 -15.82
N ASN A 32 16.29 9.39 -14.77
CA ASN A 32 17.63 9.86 -14.40
C ASN A 32 18.38 8.85 -13.51
N ASN A 33 17.92 7.60 -13.44
CA ASN A 33 18.50 6.54 -12.60
C ASN A 33 18.52 6.88 -11.09
N GLU A 34 17.60 7.74 -10.63
CA GLU A 34 17.37 7.99 -9.22
C GLU A 34 16.45 6.89 -8.64
N CYS A 35 16.67 6.53 -7.37
CA CYS A 35 15.77 5.64 -6.64
C CYS A 35 14.55 6.41 -6.12
N VAL A 36 13.36 5.86 -6.34
CA VAL A 36 12.09 6.40 -5.81
C VAL A 36 11.43 5.37 -4.92
N TRP A 37 11.04 5.81 -3.73
CA TRP A 37 10.25 5.02 -2.80
C TRP A 37 8.82 5.56 -2.62
N PHE A 38 7.83 4.66 -2.65
CA PHE A 38 6.47 4.94 -2.18
C PHE A 38 5.75 3.64 -1.76
N ALA A 39 4.73 3.76 -0.91
CA ALA A 39 3.89 2.65 -0.45
C ALA A 39 2.59 2.56 -1.27
N PRO A 40 2.38 1.49 -2.07
CA PRO A 40 1.20 1.35 -2.94
C PRO A 40 -0.02 0.74 -2.22
N ASP A 41 0.13 0.27 -0.99
CA ASP A 41 -0.84 -0.55 -0.24
C ASP A 41 -1.79 0.25 0.66
N GLN A 42 -1.90 1.57 0.46
CA GLN A 42 -2.89 2.39 1.14
C GLN A 42 -4.26 2.29 0.49
N SER A 43 -5.33 2.48 1.28
CA SER A 43 -6.69 2.51 0.76
C SER A 43 -6.82 3.58 -0.33
N TYR A 44 -7.04 3.16 -1.57
CA TYR A 44 -7.12 4.05 -2.73
C TYR A 44 -8.45 3.83 -3.45
N ARG A 45 -9.29 4.87 -3.46
CA ARG A 45 -10.65 4.83 -4.04
C ARG A 45 -10.89 5.95 -5.03
N LYS A 46 -9.83 6.36 -5.74
CA LYS A 46 -9.93 7.37 -6.79
C LYS A 46 -10.03 6.69 -8.15
N LYS A 47 -10.29 7.50 -9.18
CA LYS A 47 -10.32 7.06 -10.58
C LYS A 47 -9.06 6.24 -10.92
N GLY A 48 -9.25 5.06 -11.50
CA GLY A 48 -8.16 4.14 -11.83
C GLY A 48 -7.77 3.16 -10.73
N ALA A 49 -8.54 3.08 -9.64
CA ALA A 49 -8.49 1.97 -8.69
C ALA A 49 -9.11 0.71 -9.33
N GLU A 50 -8.52 -0.44 -9.05
CA GLU A 50 -9.00 -1.74 -9.49
C GLU A 50 -9.29 -2.61 -8.25
N MET A 51 -10.28 -3.50 -8.36
CA MET A 51 -10.64 -4.41 -7.27
C MET A 51 -9.73 -5.63 -7.34
N VAL A 52 -8.78 -5.73 -6.41
CA VAL A 52 -7.75 -6.77 -6.41
C VAL A 52 -7.84 -7.56 -5.11
N PRO A 53 -7.82 -8.91 -5.12
CA PRO A 53 -7.91 -9.72 -3.91
C PRO A 53 -6.77 -9.44 -2.94
N LEU A 54 -7.10 -9.16 -1.68
CA LEU A 54 -6.19 -9.07 -0.54
C LEU A 54 -6.78 -9.92 0.59
N PHE A 55 -6.09 -10.99 0.96
CA PHE A 55 -6.59 -12.07 1.82
C PHE A 55 -7.90 -12.68 1.29
N GLY A 56 -8.00 -12.83 -0.03
CA GLY A 56 -9.21 -13.34 -0.70
C GLY A 56 -10.39 -12.36 -0.76
N ILE A 57 -10.32 -11.21 -0.10
CA ILE A 57 -11.36 -10.18 -0.12
C ILE A 57 -10.96 -9.11 -1.16
N PRO A 58 -11.85 -8.69 -2.07
CA PRO A 58 -11.53 -7.65 -3.02
C PRO A 58 -11.23 -6.34 -2.29
N ALA A 59 -10.10 -5.71 -2.61
CA ALA A 59 -9.69 -4.42 -2.06
C ALA A 59 -9.44 -3.43 -3.20
N ALA A 60 -9.90 -2.19 -3.02
CA ALA A 60 -9.66 -1.12 -3.97
C ALA A 60 -8.17 -0.72 -3.95
N THR A 61 -7.48 -0.98 -5.05
CA THR A 61 -6.02 -0.89 -5.15
C THR A 61 -5.59 -0.03 -6.33
N ASN A 62 -4.55 0.77 -6.12
CA ASN A 62 -3.93 1.58 -7.15
C ASN A 62 -3.00 0.73 -8.04
N THR A 63 -3.11 0.85 -9.35
CA THR A 63 -2.24 0.18 -10.33
C THR A 63 -1.09 1.06 -10.85
N ALA A 64 -0.80 2.19 -10.18
CA ALA A 64 0.25 3.13 -10.58
C ALA A 64 1.65 2.50 -10.64
N THR A 65 1.98 1.53 -9.78
CA THR A 65 3.31 0.90 -9.79
C THR A 65 3.60 0.25 -11.15
N SER A 66 2.64 -0.50 -11.69
CA SER A 66 2.75 -1.11 -13.02
C SER A 66 2.91 -0.04 -14.11
N ARG A 67 2.09 1.02 -14.07
CA ARG A 67 2.14 2.12 -15.04
C ARG A 67 3.46 2.89 -14.99
N ILE A 68 3.96 3.20 -13.79
CA ILE A 68 5.24 3.91 -13.60
C ILE A 68 6.38 3.07 -14.13
N ALA A 69 6.45 1.78 -13.74
CA ALA A 69 7.49 0.87 -14.22
C ALA A 69 7.48 0.75 -15.76
N ARG A 70 6.29 0.69 -16.38
CA ARG A 70 6.18 0.66 -17.85
C ARG A 70 6.70 1.93 -18.51
N LEU A 71 6.39 3.09 -17.94
CA LEU A 71 6.80 4.40 -18.47
C LEU A 71 8.30 4.67 -18.34
N THR A 72 8.96 4.07 -17.34
CA THR A 72 10.35 4.35 -17.00
C THR A 72 11.31 3.21 -17.34
N GLY A 73 10.81 1.98 -17.49
CA GLY A 73 11.65 0.78 -17.57
C GLY A 73 12.37 0.43 -16.25
N ALA A 74 11.96 1.05 -15.14
CA ALA A 74 12.65 0.88 -13.87
C ALA A 74 12.37 -0.50 -13.26
N ALA A 75 13.42 -1.12 -12.69
CA ALA A 75 13.27 -2.31 -11.85
C ALA A 75 12.45 -1.98 -10.61
N VAL A 76 11.53 -2.88 -10.23
CA VAL A 76 10.71 -2.72 -9.04
C VAL A 76 11.15 -3.71 -7.97
N LEU A 77 11.64 -3.19 -6.85
CA LEU A 77 12.12 -3.98 -5.71
C LEU A 77 11.11 -3.84 -4.56
N PRO A 78 10.36 -4.90 -4.21
CA PRO A 78 9.57 -4.92 -2.99
C PRO A 78 10.49 -4.93 -1.78
N TYR A 79 10.10 -4.24 -0.72
CA TYR A 79 10.80 -4.37 0.55
C TYR A 79 9.84 -4.15 1.72
N PHE A 80 10.23 -4.67 2.88
CA PHE A 80 9.49 -4.63 4.11
C PHE A 80 10.37 -4.17 5.27
N VAL A 81 9.74 -3.63 6.31
CA VAL A 81 10.41 -3.18 7.54
C VAL A 81 9.78 -3.89 8.72
N GLU A 82 10.60 -4.63 9.46
CA GLU A 82 10.20 -5.32 10.69
C GLU A 82 10.80 -4.57 11.88
N ARG A 83 9.98 -4.20 12.85
CA ARG A 83 10.45 -3.76 14.17
C ARG A 83 10.92 -4.99 14.94
N LEU A 84 12.14 -4.94 15.45
CA LEU A 84 12.72 -5.96 16.30
C LEU A 84 12.23 -5.81 17.76
N PRO A 85 12.25 -6.87 18.58
CA PRO A 85 11.80 -6.80 19.97
C PRO A 85 12.51 -5.71 20.79
N GLY A 86 11.77 -5.10 21.73
CA GLY A 86 12.31 -4.06 22.61
C GLY A 86 12.80 -2.83 21.83
N THR A 87 14.05 -2.46 22.06
CA THR A 87 14.72 -1.32 21.43
C THR A 87 15.80 -1.75 20.43
N SER A 88 15.77 -2.99 19.96
CA SER A 88 16.79 -3.56 19.07
C SER A 88 16.76 -3.02 17.63
N GLY A 89 15.86 -2.09 17.31
CA GLY A 89 15.82 -1.39 16.03
C GLY A 89 14.91 -2.06 15.00
N TYR A 90 15.32 -2.01 13.73
CA TYR A 90 14.52 -2.47 12.59
C TYR A 90 15.34 -3.37 11.67
N ARG A 91 14.70 -4.41 11.12
CA ARG A 91 15.21 -5.20 10.02
C ARG A 91 14.57 -4.73 8.72
N LEU A 92 15.41 -4.41 7.74
CA LEU A 92 14.99 -4.12 6.38
C LEU A 92 15.12 -5.38 5.54
N VAL A 93 14.02 -5.84 4.94
CA VAL A 93 14.00 -6.99 4.04
C VAL A 93 13.76 -6.48 2.63
N ILE A 94 14.79 -6.46 1.79
CA ILE A 94 14.69 -6.09 0.37
C ILE A 94 14.63 -7.38 -0.44
N LEU A 95 13.57 -7.54 -1.22
CA LEU A 95 13.40 -8.69 -2.10
C LEU A 95 14.11 -8.44 -3.45
N PRO A 96 14.42 -9.51 -4.21
CA PRO A 96 14.88 -9.37 -5.58
C PRO A 96 13.91 -8.52 -6.43
N PRO A 97 14.39 -7.91 -7.53
CA PRO A 97 13.52 -7.26 -8.49
C PRO A 97 12.39 -8.20 -8.95
N MET A 98 11.19 -7.67 -9.10
CA MET A 98 10.07 -8.46 -9.62
C MET A 98 10.35 -8.89 -11.06
N GLU A 99 10.45 -10.19 -11.28
CA GLU A 99 10.62 -10.76 -12.62
C GLU A 99 9.39 -10.53 -13.49
N ASN A 100 9.58 -10.35 -14.81
CA ASN A 100 8.49 -10.15 -15.77
C ASN A 100 7.50 -9.06 -15.31
N PHE A 101 8.03 -7.90 -14.88
CA PHE A 101 7.24 -6.78 -14.38
C PHE A 101 7.61 -5.49 -15.12
N PRO A 102 6.63 -4.65 -15.50
CA PRO A 102 5.18 -4.88 -15.39
C PRO A 102 4.68 -5.87 -16.45
N SER A 103 3.60 -6.60 -16.14
CA SER A 103 2.85 -7.35 -17.15
C SER A 103 1.96 -6.42 -17.97
N ASP A 104 1.24 -6.95 -18.97
CA ASP A 104 0.23 -6.19 -19.71
C ASP A 104 -1.06 -5.91 -18.92
N VAL A 105 -1.24 -6.59 -17.78
CA VAL A 105 -2.47 -6.59 -16.98
C VAL A 105 -2.21 -6.00 -15.58
N PRO A 106 -2.42 -4.67 -15.37
CA PRO A 106 -2.01 -4.01 -14.12
C PRO A 106 -2.71 -4.52 -12.84
N CYS A 107 -3.89 -5.14 -12.94
CA CYS A 107 -4.52 -5.79 -11.78
C CYS A 107 -3.78 -7.07 -11.36
N GLU A 108 -3.21 -7.83 -12.28
CA GLU A 108 -2.41 -9.03 -11.96
C GLU A 108 -1.10 -8.62 -11.29
N ASP A 109 -0.46 -7.56 -11.79
CA ASP A 109 0.69 -6.91 -11.15
C ASP A 109 0.37 -6.50 -9.71
N ALA A 110 -0.78 -5.84 -9.49
CA ALA A 110 -1.23 -5.47 -8.16
C ALA A 110 -1.54 -6.69 -7.29
N ALA A 111 -2.08 -7.77 -7.85
CA ALA A 111 -2.33 -9.03 -7.13
C ALA A 111 -1.02 -9.68 -6.69
N ARG A 112 0.06 -9.58 -7.50
CA ARG A 112 1.41 -10.03 -7.10
C ARG A 112 1.90 -9.25 -5.88
N PHE A 113 1.74 -7.92 -5.85
CA PHE A 113 2.07 -7.13 -4.66
C PHE A 113 1.25 -7.53 -3.44
N HIS A 114 -0.06 -7.78 -3.61
CA HIS A 114 -0.89 -8.24 -2.50
C HIS A 114 -0.39 -9.57 -1.93
N ARG A 115 0.01 -10.54 -2.77
CA ARG A 115 0.59 -11.81 -2.27
C ARG A 115 1.82 -11.59 -1.40
N LEU A 116 2.74 -10.72 -1.83
CA LEU A 116 3.93 -10.37 -1.04
C LEU A 116 3.55 -9.70 0.29
N ILE A 117 2.55 -8.81 0.27
CA ILE A 117 2.02 -8.17 1.48
C ILE A 117 1.41 -9.24 2.40
N GLU A 118 0.57 -10.14 1.88
CA GLU A 118 -0.06 -11.19 2.67
C GLU A 118 0.96 -12.13 3.33
N GLU A 119 2.00 -12.52 2.60
CA GLU A 119 3.12 -13.31 3.14
C GLU A 119 3.79 -12.59 4.31
N HIS A 120 4.14 -11.31 4.13
CA HIS A 120 4.77 -10.53 5.17
C HIS A 120 3.86 -10.30 6.39
N VAL A 121 2.59 -9.98 6.15
CA VAL A 121 1.60 -9.78 7.20
C VAL A 121 1.32 -11.08 7.96
N ARG A 122 1.36 -12.25 7.32
CA ARG A 122 1.25 -13.53 8.05
C ARG A 122 2.45 -13.76 8.99
N ALA A 123 3.63 -13.26 8.64
CA ALA A 123 4.82 -13.39 9.48
C ALA A 123 4.79 -12.44 10.70
N VAL A 124 4.34 -11.20 10.52
CA VAL A 124 4.30 -10.15 11.57
C VAL A 124 2.97 -9.38 11.58
N PRO A 125 1.85 -10.03 11.91
CA PRO A 125 0.51 -9.47 11.70
C PRO A 125 0.25 -8.20 12.51
N ASP A 126 0.82 -8.08 13.71
CA ASP A 126 0.67 -6.91 14.59
C ASP A 126 1.38 -5.65 14.04
N GLN A 127 2.29 -5.81 13.09
CA GLN A 127 3.08 -4.70 12.52
C GLN A 127 2.47 -4.10 11.25
N TYR A 128 1.45 -4.74 10.67
CA TYR A 128 0.74 -4.15 9.55
C TYR A 128 -0.13 -2.97 9.99
N LEU A 129 -0.22 -1.93 9.14
CA LEU A 129 -0.94 -0.70 9.46
C LEU A 129 -2.46 -0.85 9.28
N TRP A 130 -3.09 -1.70 10.09
CA TRP A 130 -4.51 -2.08 10.04
C TRP A 130 -5.52 -0.92 10.18
N ILE A 131 -5.06 0.26 10.60
CA ILE A 131 -5.89 1.49 10.63
C ILE A 131 -6.39 1.88 9.23
N HIS A 132 -5.69 1.47 8.17
CA HIS A 132 -6.17 1.64 6.80
C HIS A 132 -7.31 0.67 6.52
N ARG A 133 -8.52 1.22 6.34
CA ARG A 133 -9.74 0.46 6.07
C ARG A 133 -9.79 -0.07 4.62
N ARG A 134 -8.92 -1.04 4.30
CA ARG A 134 -8.74 -1.63 2.96
C ARG A 134 -10.06 -2.14 2.36
N PHE A 135 -10.94 -2.72 3.17
CA PHE A 135 -12.18 -3.37 2.75
C PHE A 135 -13.43 -2.47 2.85
N LYS A 136 -13.29 -1.14 2.96
CA LYS A 136 -14.43 -0.25 3.27
C LYS A 136 -15.24 0.06 2.03
N GLY A 137 -16.55 -0.20 2.00
CA GLY A 137 -17.39 0.19 0.85
C GLY A 137 -17.12 -0.71 -0.35
N LEU A 138 -17.28 -2.01 -0.09
CA LEU A 138 -17.36 -3.05 -1.12
C LEU A 138 -18.79 -3.12 -1.68
N SER A 139 -19.00 -3.99 -2.67
CA SER A 139 -20.35 -4.27 -3.20
C SER A 139 -21.25 -4.90 -2.14
N ALA A 140 -22.55 -5.02 -2.46
CA ALA A 140 -23.55 -5.63 -1.59
C ALA A 140 -23.24 -7.10 -1.21
N ASP A 141 -22.37 -7.76 -1.98
CA ASP A 141 -21.94 -9.15 -1.72
C ASP A 141 -21.05 -9.29 -0.48
N TYR A 142 -20.55 -8.18 0.08
CA TYR A 142 -19.65 -8.17 1.22
C TYR A 142 -20.25 -7.38 2.40
N PRO A 143 -20.08 -7.88 3.65
CA PRO A 143 -20.48 -7.12 4.82
C PRO A 143 -19.65 -5.85 4.96
N ASP A 144 -20.22 -4.82 5.59
CA ASP A 144 -19.42 -3.68 6.06
C ASP A 144 -18.59 -4.09 7.28
N TYR A 145 -17.35 -4.54 7.01
CA TYR A 145 -16.37 -4.96 8.01
C TYR A 145 -16.02 -3.88 9.05
N TYR A 146 -16.40 -2.62 8.83
CA TYR A 146 -16.11 -1.50 9.72
C TYR A 146 -17.35 -0.89 10.36
N ARG A 147 -18.53 -1.51 10.15
CA ARG A 147 -19.76 -1.09 10.81
C ARG A 147 -19.59 -1.28 12.31
N LYS A 148 -19.78 -0.21 13.08
CA LYS A 148 -19.86 -0.34 14.54
C LYS A 148 -21.09 -1.17 14.89
N ALA A 149 -20.92 -2.15 15.77
CA ALA A 149 -22.07 -2.85 16.35
C ALA A 149 -23.02 -1.82 16.98
N ALA A 150 -24.33 -2.01 16.79
CA ALA A 150 -25.32 -1.19 17.45
C ALA A 150 -25.12 -1.32 18.98
N PRO A 151 -25.20 -0.21 19.73
CA PRO A 151 -25.12 -0.29 21.18
C PRO A 151 -26.20 -1.23 21.71
N GLU A 152 -25.84 -2.05 22.70
CA GLU A 152 -26.63 -3.17 23.22
C GLU A 152 -28.07 -2.78 23.59
N ARG A 153 -28.28 -1.53 24.03
CA ARG A 153 -29.61 -0.95 24.34
C ARG A 153 -30.58 -0.94 23.17
N ALA A 154 -30.10 -0.87 21.93
CA ALA A 154 -30.95 -0.86 20.73
C ALA A 154 -31.40 -2.27 20.30
N ARG A 155 -30.69 -3.34 20.70
CA ARG A 155 -31.07 -4.73 20.40
C ARG A 155 -32.21 -5.25 21.28
N ALA A 156 -32.30 -4.77 22.53
CA ALA A 156 -33.37 -5.15 23.45
C ALA A 156 -34.74 -4.53 23.10
N ALA A 157 -34.77 -3.41 22.37
CA ALA A 157 -36.01 -2.73 21.98
C ALA A 157 -36.68 -3.31 20.72
N SER A 158 -36.00 -4.22 20.01
CA SER A 158 -36.49 -4.85 18.77
C SER A 158 -37.03 -6.28 18.98
N VAL A 159 -37.18 -6.70 20.23
CA VAL A 159 -37.70 -8.03 20.63
C VAL A 159 -39.07 -7.93 21.32
N ASN A 160 -39.69 -6.73 21.35
CA ASN A 160 -41.06 -6.51 21.80
C ASN A 160 -41.97 -6.09 20.65
#